data_AF-A0A962YJ16-F1
#
_entry.id   AF-A0A962YJ16-F1
#
_cell.length_a   1.000
_cell.length_b   1.000
_cell.length_c   1.000
_cell.angle_alpha   90.00
_cell.angle_beta   90.00
_cell.angle_gamma   90.00
#
_symmetry.space_group_name_H-M   'P 1'
#
loop_
_entity.id
_entity.type
_entity.pdbx_description
1 polymer ?
#
loop_
_entity_poly.entity_id
_entity_poly.type
_entity_poly.pdbx_seq_one_letter_code
_entity_poly.pdbx_strand_id
1 'polypeptide(L)'
;LGVATAMDRRIRLVEEKLSGVTYSSIAANPPTWLLLRSSQSQPLAIFTAELLRYVDTQFTGTPVTLDLTAIPLRRLPCEPLSSQATLLSALKKMDAREVEALYVISAHTGRVLGLITRQDIERSYRFAYKSK
;
A
#
# COMPACT_ATOMS: atom_id res chain seq x y z
N LEU A 1 -8.62 18.06 7.69
CA LEU A 1 -8.73 16.96 6.69
C LEU A 1 -8.39 15.64 7.37
N GLY A 2 -9.29 14.66 7.25
CA GLY A 2 -9.09 13.32 7.80
C GLY A 2 -8.32 12.42 6.84
N VAL A 3 -7.66 11.39 7.36
CA VAL A 3 -6.96 10.40 6.53
C VAL A 3 -7.92 9.60 5.67
N ALA A 4 -9.09 9.26 6.21
CA ALA A 4 -10.09 8.42 5.52
C ALA A 4 -10.58 9.01 4.18
N THR A 5 -10.45 10.33 3.98
CA THR A 5 -10.84 11.02 2.73
C THR A 5 -9.70 11.11 1.71
N ALA A 6 -8.45 10.89 2.12
CA ALA A 6 -7.27 11.06 1.27
C ALA A 6 -6.55 9.74 0.93
N MET A 7 -6.78 8.68 1.70
CA MET A 7 -6.15 7.38 1.47
C MET A 7 -6.61 6.72 0.16
N ASP A 8 -5.73 5.93 -0.46
CA ASP A 8 -6.11 5.00 -1.52
C ASP A 8 -6.75 3.76 -0.89
N ARG A 9 -7.96 3.42 -1.35
CA ARG A 9 -8.75 2.28 -0.85
C ARG A 9 -8.52 1.01 -1.66
N ARG A 10 -7.88 1.10 -2.82
CA ARG A 10 -7.55 -0.04 -3.69
C ARG A 10 -6.29 -0.70 -3.16
N ILE A 11 -6.44 -1.39 -2.05
CA ILE A 11 -5.38 -2.13 -1.39
C ILE A 11 -5.75 -3.62 -1.33
N ARG A 12 -4.76 -4.49 -1.46
CA ARG A 12 -4.93 -5.93 -1.22
C ARG A 12 -3.86 -6.43 -0.28
N LEU A 13 -4.29 -7.16 0.75
CA LEU A 13 -3.37 -7.86 1.64
C LEU A 13 -2.88 -9.12 0.94
N VAL A 14 -1.59 -9.36 1.03
CA VAL A 14 -0.92 -10.51 0.41
C VAL A 14 0.11 -11.11 1.34
N GLU A 15 0.38 -12.39 1.12
CA GLU A 15 1.51 -13.11 1.72
C GLU A 15 2.77 -12.92 0.88
N GLU A 16 3.92 -13.31 1.44
CA GLU A 16 5.23 -13.24 0.78
C GLU A 16 5.28 -14.11 -0.48
N LYS A 17 4.55 -15.24 -0.49
CA LYS A 17 4.46 -16.12 -1.64
C LYS A 17 3.06 -16.09 -2.22
N LEU A 18 2.95 -15.70 -3.48
CA LEU A 18 1.71 -15.74 -4.24
C LEU A 18 1.64 -17.02 -5.07
N SER A 19 0.47 -17.66 -5.06
CA SER A 19 0.15 -18.65 -6.09
C SER A 19 -0.13 -17.97 -7.43
N GLY A 20 0.05 -18.68 -8.54
CA GLY A 20 -0.29 -18.19 -9.87
C GLY A 20 -1.76 -17.79 -10.01
N VAL A 21 -2.67 -18.48 -9.30
CA VAL A 21 -4.10 -18.13 -9.25
C VAL A 21 -4.30 -16.79 -8.54
N THR A 22 -3.65 -16.60 -7.38
CA THR A 22 -3.70 -15.33 -6.64
C THR A 22 -3.14 -14.19 -7.48
N TYR A 23 -1.98 -14.38 -8.11
CA TYR A 23 -1.37 -13.40 -9.01
C TYR A 23 -2.29 -13.08 -10.18
N SER A 24 -2.89 -14.08 -10.84
CA SER A 24 -3.82 -13.86 -11.95
C SER A 24 -5.02 -13.03 -11.54
N SER A 25 -5.56 -13.26 -10.33
CA SER A 25 -6.65 -12.44 -9.81
C SER A 25 -6.23 -10.99 -9.51
N ILE A 26 -4.96 -10.77 -9.14
CA ILE A 26 -4.38 -9.44 -8.94
C ILE A 26 -4.21 -8.75 -10.29
N ALA A 27 -3.67 -9.45 -11.29
CA ALA A 27 -3.47 -8.91 -12.63
C ALA A 27 -4.78 -8.55 -13.33
N ALA A 28 -5.84 -9.35 -13.14
CA ALA A 28 -7.16 -9.09 -13.73
C ALA A 28 -7.89 -7.87 -13.14
N ASN A 29 -7.68 -7.58 -11.85
CA ASN A 29 -8.25 -6.42 -11.18
C ASN A 29 -7.22 -5.80 -10.22
N PRO A 30 -6.28 -5.00 -10.75
CA PRO A 30 -5.14 -4.56 -9.99
C PRO A 30 -5.53 -3.54 -8.91
N PRO A 31 -5.29 -3.84 -7.62
CA PRO A 31 -5.28 -2.80 -6.60
C PRO A 31 -4.12 -1.84 -6.89
N THR A 32 -4.14 -0.64 -6.32
CA THR A 32 -2.99 0.28 -6.40
C THR A 32 -1.81 -0.23 -5.57
N TRP A 33 -2.13 -0.75 -4.39
CA TRP A 33 -1.15 -1.19 -3.42
C TRP A 33 -1.36 -2.66 -3.02
N LEU A 34 -0.27 -3.39 -2.93
CA LEU A 34 -0.22 -4.65 -2.20
C LEU A 34 0.39 -4.38 -0.83
N LEU A 35 -0.33 -4.75 0.23
CA LEU A 35 0.17 -4.73 1.59
C LEU A 35 0.70 -6.11 1.92
N LEU A 36 2.02 -6.25 1.86
CA LEU A 36 2.72 -7.43 2.26
C LEU A 36 2.79 -7.46 3.79
N ARG A 37 2.05 -8.39 4.39
CA ARG A 37 2.03 -8.58 5.84
C ARG A 37 2.88 -9.80 6.19
N SER A 38 3.99 -9.56 6.87
CA SER A 38 4.75 -10.64 7.51
C SER A 38 4.38 -10.71 9.00
N SER A 39 4.43 -11.91 9.57
CA SER A 39 4.29 -12.09 11.03
C SER A 39 5.57 -11.75 11.79
N GLN A 40 6.71 -11.66 11.09
CA GLN A 40 8.05 -11.52 11.70
C GLN A 40 8.74 -10.20 11.36
N SER A 41 8.25 -9.45 10.37
CA SER A 41 8.86 -8.19 9.93
C SER A 41 7.85 -7.06 9.82
N GLN A 42 8.37 -5.83 9.72
CA GLN A 42 7.57 -4.65 9.42
C GLN A 42 6.76 -4.86 8.12
N PRO A 43 5.47 -4.48 8.08
CA PRO A 43 4.69 -4.52 6.85
C PRO A 43 5.30 -3.65 5.76
N LEU A 44 5.14 -4.11 4.51
CA LEU A 44 5.67 -3.44 3.33
C LEU A 44 4.54 -3.15 2.35
N ALA A 45 4.54 -1.95 1.80
CA ALA A 45 3.67 -1.59 0.69
C ALA A 45 4.43 -1.70 -0.63
N ILE A 46 3.82 -2.36 -1.60
CA ILE A 46 4.35 -2.56 -2.95
C ILE A 46 3.37 -1.94 -3.93
N PHE A 47 3.89 -1.16 -4.87
CA PHE A 47 3.06 -0.60 -5.94
C PHE A 47 2.74 -1.70 -6.96
N THR A 48 1.47 -2.05 -7.12
CA THR A 48 1.06 -3.23 -7.92
C THR A 48 1.54 -3.14 -9.36
N ALA A 49 1.51 -1.94 -9.95
CA ALA A 49 1.94 -1.76 -11.34
C ALA A 49 3.42 -2.11 -11.56
N GLU A 50 4.27 -1.92 -10.54
CA GLU A 50 5.68 -2.30 -10.63
C GLU A 50 5.84 -3.82 -10.64
N LEU A 51 5.08 -4.52 -9.81
CA LEU A 51 5.04 -5.98 -9.81
C LEU A 51 4.56 -6.53 -11.16
N LEU A 52 3.45 -6.01 -11.68
CA LEU A 52 2.90 -6.47 -12.96
C LEU A 52 3.91 -6.28 -14.10
N ARG A 53 4.55 -5.11 -14.16
CA ARG A 53 5.60 -4.83 -15.14
C ARG A 53 6.79 -5.78 -15.01
N TYR A 54 7.22 -6.08 -13.78
CA TYR A 54 8.29 -7.04 -13.55
C TYR A 54 7.93 -8.42 -14.10
N VAL A 55 6.74 -8.92 -13.76
CA VAL A 55 6.32 -10.26 -14.19
C VAL A 55 6.17 -10.34 -15.71
N ASP A 56 5.57 -9.32 -16.33
CA ASP A 56 5.41 -9.23 -17.79
C ASP A 56 6.77 -9.23 -18.53
N THR A 57 7.80 -8.64 -17.92
CA THR A 57 9.15 -8.59 -18.52
C THR A 57 9.95 -9.88 -18.30
N GLN A 58 9.79 -10.52 -17.13
CA GLN A 58 10.68 -11.61 -16.69
C GLN A 58 10.11 -13.01 -16.94
N PHE A 59 8.81 -13.14 -17.16
CA PHE A 59 8.16 -14.44 -17.31
C PHE A 59 7.40 -14.51 -18.63
N THR A 60 7.55 -15.63 -19.33
CA THR A 60 6.66 -15.98 -20.45
C THR A 60 5.40 -16.63 -19.89
N GLY A 61 4.37 -15.81 -19.64
CA GLY A 61 3.08 -16.26 -19.09
C GLY A 61 2.96 -16.15 -17.57
N THR A 62 1.90 -16.74 -17.02
CA THR A 62 1.60 -16.64 -15.58
C THR A 62 2.54 -17.53 -14.75
N PRO A 63 3.27 -16.98 -13.76
CA PRO A 63 4.12 -17.79 -12.89
C PRO A 63 3.26 -18.74 -12.02
N VAL A 64 3.73 -19.97 -11.81
CA VAL A 64 3.06 -20.95 -10.94
C VAL A 64 3.06 -20.48 -9.48
N THR A 65 4.19 -19.94 -9.04
CA THR A 65 4.39 -19.32 -7.74
C THR A 65 5.31 -18.12 -7.88
N LEU A 66 5.13 -17.14 -7.01
CA LEU A 66 5.89 -15.91 -7.03
C LEU A 66 6.27 -15.51 -5.61
N ASP A 67 7.58 -15.46 -5.35
CA ASP A 67 8.11 -14.99 -4.06
C ASP A 67 8.36 -13.48 -4.13
N LEU A 68 7.49 -12.70 -3.49
CA LEU A 68 7.55 -11.24 -3.47
C LEU A 68 8.78 -10.71 -2.73
N THR A 69 9.46 -11.51 -1.91
CA THR A 69 10.70 -11.10 -1.22
C THR A 69 11.92 -11.21 -2.13
N ALA A 70 11.90 -12.14 -3.09
CA ALA A 70 12.97 -12.36 -4.05
C ALA A 70 12.97 -11.35 -5.22
N ILE A 71 11.85 -10.66 -5.46
CA ILE A 71 11.74 -9.70 -6.56
C ILE A 71 12.34 -8.35 -6.15
N PRO A 72 13.16 -7.69 -6.98
CA PRO A 72 13.73 -6.38 -6.67
C PRO A 72 12.72 -5.24 -6.92
N LEU A 73 11.59 -5.24 -6.20
CA LEU A 73 10.60 -4.14 -6.24
C LEU A 73 10.95 -3.04 -5.24
N ARG A 74 10.58 -1.79 -5.57
CA ARG A 74 10.53 -0.73 -4.56
C ARG A 74 9.47 -1.09 -3.51
N ARG A 75 9.89 -1.06 -2.26
CA ARG A 75 9.04 -1.34 -1.09
C ARG A 75 9.03 -0.12 -0.20
N LEU A 76 7.85 0.26 0.27
CA LEU A 76 7.71 1.31 1.27
C LEU A 76 7.44 0.63 2.62
N PRO A 77 8.35 0.74 3.60
CA PRO A 77 8.04 0.38 4.98
C PRO A 77 6.79 1.14 5.44
N CYS A 78 5.88 0.44 6.10
CA CYS A 78 4.63 1.04 6.52
C CYS A 78 4.19 0.65 7.92
N GLU A 79 3.46 1.57 8.53
CA GLU A 79 3.00 1.49 9.91
C GLU A 79 1.47 1.66 9.97
N PRO A 80 0.78 1.07 10.97
CA PRO A 80 -0.66 1.24 11.11
C PRO A 80 -1.02 2.68 11.47
N LEU A 81 -2.16 3.15 10.97
CA LEU A 81 -2.74 4.42 11.38
C LEU A 81 -4.26 4.29 11.56
N SER A 82 -4.80 4.83 12.65
CA SER A 82 -6.25 4.85 12.86
C SER A 82 -6.97 5.65 11.77
N SER A 83 -8.11 5.15 11.30
CA SER A 83 -8.99 5.84 10.35
C SER A 83 -9.53 7.18 10.85
N GLN A 84 -9.51 7.40 12.16
CA GLN A 84 -9.90 8.66 12.80
C GLN A 84 -8.77 9.70 12.84
N ALA A 85 -7.56 9.34 12.38
CA ALA A 85 -6.42 10.24 12.36
C ALA A 85 -6.59 11.37 11.33
N THR A 86 -5.93 12.49 11.62
CA THR A 86 -5.82 13.64 10.70
C THR A 86 -4.62 13.49 9.76
N LEU A 87 -4.62 14.20 8.64
CA LEU A 87 -3.45 14.26 7.75
C LEU A 87 -2.19 14.78 8.46
N LEU A 88 -2.34 15.72 9.41
CA LEU A 88 -1.22 16.23 10.19
C LEU A 88 -0.64 15.14 11.11
N SER A 89 -1.50 14.37 11.79
CA SER A 89 -1.05 13.26 12.64
C SER A 89 -0.38 12.15 11.81
N ALA A 90 -0.90 11.88 10.60
CA ALA A 90 -0.27 10.96 9.66
C ALA A 90 1.14 11.42 9.27
N LEU A 91 1.29 12.68 8.88
CA LEU A 91 2.58 13.26 8.50
C LEU A 91 3.58 13.21 9.66
N LYS A 92 3.17 13.63 10.87
CA LYS A 92 4.01 13.53 12.07
C LYS A 92 4.44 12.09 12.36
N LYS A 93 3.55 11.11 12.16
CA LYS A 93 3.89 9.69 12.35
C LYS A 93 4.88 9.20 11.29
N MET A 94 4.72 9.60 10.04
CA MET A 94 5.66 9.30 8.95
C MET A 94 7.06 9.85 9.27
N ASP A 95 7.15 11.11 9.71
CA ASP A 95 8.42 11.73 10.10
C ASP A 95 9.07 11.01 11.30
N ALA A 96 8.29 10.74 12.35
CA ALA A 96 8.80 10.12 13.58
C ALA A 96 9.22 8.65 13.42
N ARG A 97 8.70 7.96 12.41
CA ARG A 97 9.01 6.55 12.14
C ARG A 97 9.89 6.36 10.91
N GLU A 98 10.29 7.45 10.26
CA GLU A 98 11.07 7.43 9.02
C GLU A 98 10.44 6.54 7.94
N VAL A 99 9.11 6.60 7.82
CA VAL A 99 8.34 5.85 6.81
C VAL A 99 7.63 6.79 5.83
N GLU A 100 7.45 6.34 4.59
CA GLU A 100 6.77 7.12 3.54
C GLU A 100 5.30 6.74 3.34
N ALA A 101 4.85 5.65 3.98
CA ALA A 101 3.51 5.10 3.83
C ALA A 101 2.93 4.64 5.17
N LEU A 102 1.61 4.76 5.32
CA LEU A 102 0.86 4.25 6.47
C LEU A 102 -0.35 3.46 5.96
N TYR A 103 -0.58 2.26 6.50
CA TYR A 103 -1.82 1.54 6.22
C TYR A 103 -2.89 1.92 7.24
N VAL A 104 -4.06 2.27 6.75
CA VAL A 104 -5.14 2.81 7.56
C VAL A 104 -6.00 1.68 8.07
N ILE A 105 -6.22 1.63 9.39
CA ILE A 105 -7.05 0.63 10.05
C ILE A 105 -8.33 1.26 10.60
N SER A 106 -9.44 0.55 10.49
CA SER A 106 -10.69 0.91 11.14
C SER A 106 -10.48 0.93 12.65
N ALA A 107 -10.80 2.06 13.29
CA ALA A 107 -10.75 2.17 14.76
C ALA A 107 -11.69 1.17 15.46
N HIS A 108 -12.77 0.74 14.78
CA HIS A 108 -13.79 -0.14 15.36
C HIS A 108 -13.51 -1.63 15.10
N THR A 109 -13.05 -1.98 13.90
CA THR A 109 -12.92 -3.39 13.48
C THR A 109 -11.47 -3.87 13.37
N GLY A 110 -10.49 -2.96 13.43
CA GLY A 110 -9.08 -3.27 13.17
C GLY A 110 -8.77 -3.65 11.72
N ARG A 111 -9.77 -3.68 10.83
CA ARG A 111 -9.58 -4.03 9.42
C ARG A 111 -8.82 -2.94 8.67
N VAL A 112 -7.94 -3.35 7.76
CA VAL A 112 -7.27 -2.44 6.83
C VAL A 112 -8.30 -1.84 5.87
N LEU A 113 -8.32 -0.51 5.77
CA LEU A 113 -9.26 0.26 4.96
C LEU A 113 -8.61 0.87 3.72
N GLY A 114 -7.29 1.07 3.75
CA GLY A 114 -6.56 1.73 2.68
C GLY A 114 -5.11 1.98 3.05
N LEU A 115 -4.41 2.70 2.18
CA LEU A 115 -3.04 3.14 2.37
C LEU A 115 -2.94 4.63 2.06
N ILE A 116 -2.14 5.35 2.83
CA ILE A 116 -1.84 6.75 2.58
C ILE A 116 -0.33 6.95 2.51
N THR A 117 0.14 7.63 1.47
CA THR A 117 1.55 8.00 1.30
C THR A 117 1.77 9.48 1.62
N ARG A 118 3.02 9.88 1.82
CA ARG A 118 3.40 11.30 1.95
C ARG A 118 2.89 12.11 0.74
N GLN A 119 2.99 11.54 -0.46
CA GLN A 119 2.52 12.18 -1.69
C GLN A 119 1.00 12.42 -1.69
N ASP A 120 0.20 11.50 -1.15
CA ASP A 120 -1.26 11.67 -1.03
C ASP A 120 -1.63 12.82 -0.09
N ILE A 121 -0.88 12.98 1.00
CA ILE A 121 -1.04 14.09 1.95
C ILE A 121 -0.73 15.43 1.27
N GLU A 122 0.39 15.52 0.56
CA GLU A 122 0.79 16.73 -0.18
C GLU A 122 -0.23 17.12 -1.25
N ARG A 123 -0.74 16.13 -2.01
CA ARG A 123 -1.81 16.34 -2.99
C ARG A 123 -3.07 16.88 -2.33
N SER A 124 -3.46 16.31 -1.19
CA SER A 124 -4.64 16.72 -0.43
C SER A 124 -4.57 18.20 0.00
N TYR A 125 -3.40 18.64 0.48
CA TYR A 125 -3.22 20.06 0.81
C TYR A 125 -3.26 20.95 -0.44
N ARG A 126 -2.64 20.54 -1.55
CA ARG A 126 -2.66 21.32 -2.80
C ARG A 126 -4.07 21.58 -3.31
N PHE A 127 -4.96 20.58 -3.25
CA PHE A 127 -6.36 20.75 -3.66
C PHE A 127 -7.14 21.65 -2.70
N ALA A 128 -6.87 21.56 -1.39
CA ALA A 128 -7.52 22.42 -0.41
C ALA A 128 -7.22 23.92 -0.62
N TYR A 129 -6.02 24.26 -1.10
CA TYR A 129 -5.61 25.65 -1.36
C TYR A 129 -6.00 26.18 -2.76
N LYS A 130 -6.32 25.31 -3.73
CA LYS A 130 -6.76 25.73 -5.08
C LYS A 130 -8.27 25.99 -5.19
N SER A 131 -9.05 25.73 -4.14
CA SER A 131 -10.51 25.86 -4.11
C SER A 131 -11.00 27.16 -3.44
N LYS A 132 -10.12 28.14 -3.24
CA LYS A 132 -10.43 29.50 -2.78
C LYS A 132 -10.05 30.49 -3.87
#